data_AF-A0A927EW64-F1
#
_entry.id   AF-A0A927EW64-F1
#
_cell.length_a   1.000
_cell.length_b   1.000
_cell.length_c   1.000
_cell.angle_alpha   90.00
_cell.angle_beta   90.00
_cell.angle_gamma   90.00
#
_symmetry.space_group_name_H-M   'P 1'
#
loop_
_entity.id
_entity.type
_entity.pdbx_description
1 polymer ?
#
loop_
_entity_poly.entity_id
_entity_poly.type
_entity_poly.pdbx_seq_one_letter_code
_entity_poly.pdbx_strand_id
1 'polypeptide(L)'
;MRRLPAVVAAVLTAVLATLLSAPAAQAADWPVVGGGSSGPRVTAVQHLLTAHGHGTTADGDFGPATTAKVEEFQSARGLTADGYVGPATWPELVVTVSGGSDGSAVKAAQVLLNSHGHGLAVDGDFGPGTDAATRDFQNAEGLSVDGIIGPNTWRALVSGGGSGGSDEKLTHSQAASMFTSAGIAWSSSGNCSDRHTRTCTSFDQLRRTSAEGVIALKRASGCSVHITGGTETGHASGTYSHWNGYKIDFAPYSCVSSYITNTFTYLGRRSDGAALYRAGTGDVYAREGSHWDATYHG
;
A
#
# COMPACT_ATOMS: atom_id res chain seq x y z
N MET A 1 -12.74 20.83 -78.16
CA MET A 1 -14.10 20.35 -77.81
C MET A 1 -14.10 19.95 -76.34
N ARG A 2 -15.11 20.40 -75.60
CA ARG A 2 -15.35 20.16 -74.16
C ARG A 2 -15.55 18.67 -73.85
N ARG A 3 -15.12 18.21 -72.66
CA ARG A 3 -16.00 17.70 -71.57
C ARG A 3 -15.17 17.32 -70.32
N LEU A 4 -15.70 17.74 -69.18
CA LEU A 4 -15.28 17.51 -67.78
C LEU A 4 -15.91 16.17 -67.24
N PRO A 5 -15.66 15.73 -66.00
CA PRO A 5 -15.13 14.41 -65.64
C PRO A 5 -16.18 13.44 -65.04
N ALA A 6 -15.80 12.17 -64.84
CA ALA A 6 -16.50 11.27 -63.93
C ALA A 6 -15.66 11.04 -62.68
N VAL A 7 -16.18 11.55 -61.57
CA VAL A 7 -15.77 11.33 -60.19
C VAL A 7 -16.01 9.87 -59.82
N VAL A 8 -15.00 9.18 -59.27
CA VAL A 8 -15.23 8.00 -58.43
C VAL A 8 -14.74 8.35 -57.03
N ALA A 9 -15.68 8.25 -56.10
CA ALA A 9 -15.59 8.60 -54.71
C ALA A 9 -14.76 7.58 -53.89
N ALA A 10 -14.20 8.09 -52.79
CA ALA A 10 -13.97 7.49 -51.46
C ALA A 10 -13.50 6.02 -51.38
N VAL A 11 -12.50 5.66 -50.58
CA VAL A 11 -12.65 5.59 -49.11
C VAL A 11 -11.33 5.92 -48.42
N LEU A 12 -11.41 6.88 -47.48
CA LEU A 12 -10.43 7.11 -46.41
C LEU A 12 -10.42 5.89 -45.47
N THR A 13 -9.26 5.34 -45.19
CA THR A 13 -8.99 4.71 -43.89
C THR A 13 -7.78 5.40 -43.27
N ALA A 14 -8.07 6.51 -42.59
CA ALA A 14 -7.14 7.07 -41.61
C ALA A 14 -7.04 6.06 -40.46
N VAL A 15 -5.91 5.36 -40.36
CA VAL A 15 -5.57 4.59 -39.16
C VAL A 15 -5.22 5.61 -38.09
N LEU A 16 -6.22 5.96 -37.28
CA LEU A 16 -6.03 6.73 -36.06
C LEU A 16 -5.29 5.82 -35.08
N ALA A 17 -3.98 6.01 -34.95
CA ALA A 17 -3.20 5.42 -33.87
C ALA A 17 -3.67 6.07 -32.56
N THR A 18 -4.68 5.47 -31.93
CA THR A 18 -4.99 5.73 -30.53
C THR A 18 -3.81 5.21 -29.71
N LEU A 19 -2.94 6.13 -29.28
CA LEU A 19 -2.04 5.84 -28.16
C LEU A 19 -2.93 5.58 -26.95
N LEU A 20 -3.14 4.31 -26.62
CA LEU A 20 -3.72 3.91 -25.34
C LEU A 20 -2.74 4.33 -24.25
N SER A 21 -3.02 5.45 -23.60
CA SER A 21 -2.46 5.73 -22.28
C SER A 21 -3.20 4.90 -21.24
N ALA A 22 -2.52 3.90 -20.66
CA ALA A 22 -2.54 3.51 -19.23
C ALA A 22 -2.09 2.03 -19.05
N PRO A 23 -1.24 1.72 -18.04
CA PRO A 23 -1.77 1.54 -16.69
C PRO A 23 -0.85 2.13 -15.60
N ALA A 24 -0.76 3.47 -15.49
CA ALA A 24 -0.23 4.09 -14.27
C ALA A 24 -1.25 4.11 -13.12
N ALA A 25 -2.55 3.97 -13.44
CA ALA A 25 -3.66 4.05 -12.48
C ALA A 25 -3.89 2.78 -11.66
N GLN A 26 -3.24 1.65 -11.99
CA GLN A 26 -3.49 0.36 -11.31
C GLN A 26 -2.52 0.09 -10.15
N ALA A 27 -1.46 0.90 -10.01
CA ALA A 27 -0.47 0.73 -8.95
C ALA A 27 -0.94 1.25 -7.58
N ALA A 28 -1.86 2.21 -7.54
CA ALA A 28 -2.18 2.97 -6.32
C ALA A 28 -2.95 2.19 -5.23
N ASP A 29 -3.51 1.02 -5.55
CA ASP A 29 -4.47 0.31 -4.68
C ASP A 29 -3.92 -0.96 -4.03
N TRP A 30 -2.63 -1.27 -4.21
CA TRP A 30 -2.02 -2.44 -3.59
C TRP A 30 -1.46 -2.09 -2.20
N PRO A 31 -1.81 -2.85 -1.16
CA PRO A 31 -1.33 -2.56 0.19
C PRO A 31 0.17 -2.76 0.31
N VAL A 32 0.81 -2.09 1.27
CA VAL A 32 2.21 -2.37 1.62
C VAL A 32 2.26 -3.44 2.70
N VAL A 33 3.09 -4.47 2.51
CA VAL A 33 3.39 -5.49 3.51
C VAL A 33 4.90 -5.54 3.71
N GLY A 34 5.37 -5.57 4.96
CA GLY A 34 6.77 -5.86 5.20
C GLY A 34 7.13 -5.97 6.67
N GLY A 35 8.36 -5.61 7.03
CA GLY A 35 8.92 -5.86 8.37
C GLY A 35 7.96 -5.52 9.51
N GLY A 36 7.61 -6.53 10.31
CA GLY A 36 6.69 -6.40 11.46
C GLY A 36 5.20 -6.58 11.15
N SER A 37 4.80 -6.73 9.88
CA SER A 37 3.47 -7.20 9.51
C SER A 37 3.28 -8.67 9.93
N SER A 38 2.05 -9.06 10.25
CA SER A 38 1.70 -10.46 10.46
C SER A 38 0.28 -10.79 9.97
N GLY A 39 -0.07 -12.08 9.93
CA GLY A 39 -1.39 -12.58 9.59
C GLY A 39 -1.55 -13.13 8.15
N PRO A 40 -2.80 -13.36 7.70
CA PRO A 40 -3.08 -14.10 6.46
C PRO A 40 -2.43 -13.51 5.20
N ARG A 41 -2.33 -12.17 5.12
CA ARG A 41 -1.67 -11.48 4.00
C ARG A 41 -0.18 -11.80 3.94
N VAL A 42 0.48 -11.92 5.09
CA VAL A 42 1.89 -12.32 5.16
C VAL A 42 2.06 -13.78 4.79
N THR A 43 1.20 -14.67 5.29
CA THR A 43 1.19 -16.09 4.90
C THR A 43 1.03 -16.24 3.39
N ALA A 44 0.15 -15.44 2.77
CA ALA A 44 -0.03 -15.40 1.32
C ALA A 44 1.24 -14.93 0.59
N VAL A 45 1.91 -13.88 1.07
CA VAL A 45 3.22 -13.45 0.53
C VAL A 45 4.24 -14.58 0.59
N GLN A 46 4.38 -15.26 1.73
CA GLN A 46 5.35 -16.34 1.91
C GLN A 46 5.09 -17.52 0.96
N HIS A 47 3.82 -17.86 0.74
CA HIS A 47 3.42 -18.84 -0.26
C HIS A 47 3.68 -18.39 -1.70
N LEU A 48 3.39 -17.13 -2.05
CA LEU A 48 3.68 -16.59 -3.38
C LEU A 48 5.18 -16.55 -3.66
N LEU A 49 6.01 -16.14 -2.68
CA LEU A 49 7.46 -16.20 -2.79
C LEU A 49 7.94 -17.63 -3.05
N THR A 50 7.35 -18.61 -2.36
CA THR A 50 7.62 -20.03 -2.60
C THR A 50 7.25 -20.45 -4.03
N ALA A 51 6.14 -19.97 -4.58
CA ALA A 51 5.73 -20.23 -5.96
C ALA A 51 6.73 -19.66 -7.00
N HIS A 52 7.46 -18.60 -6.64
CA HIS A 52 8.55 -18.03 -7.45
C HIS A 52 9.93 -18.62 -7.12
N GLY A 53 10.02 -19.66 -6.28
CA GLY A 53 11.29 -20.29 -5.91
C GLY A 53 12.05 -19.62 -4.76
N HIS A 54 11.49 -18.58 -4.13
CA HIS A 54 12.06 -17.88 -2.98
C HIS A 54 11.42 -18.35 -1.66
N GLY A 55 11.47 -19.66 -1.42
CA GLY A 55 10.77 -20.29 -0.28
C GLY A 55 11.21 -19.76 1.10
N THR A 56 10.23 -19.59 1.98
CA THR A 56 10.40 -19.33 3.42
C THR A 56 9.28 -20.06 4.18
N THR A 57 9.41 -20.16 5.52
CA THR A 57 8.34 -20.69 6.36
C THR A 57 7.09 -19.80 6.22
N ALA A 58 5.94 -20.40 5.93
CA ALA A 58 4.66 -19.69 5.84
C ALA A 58 3.99 -19.58 7.22
N ASP A 59 4.65 -18.92 8.16
CA ASP A 59 4.20 -18.74 9.55
C ASP A 59 3.27 -17.54 9.75
N GLY A 60 3.13 -16.69 8.72
CA GLY A 60 2.36 -15.46 8.81
C GLY A 60 3.08 -14.33 9.51
N ASP A 61 4.39 -14.43 9.79
CA ASP A 61 5.19 -13.35 10.37
C ASP A 61 6.18 -12.78 9.36
N PHE A 62 6.13 -11.45 9.14
CA PHE A 62 7.05 -10.77 8.23
C PHE A 62 8.32 -10.39 8.98
N GLY A 63 9.07 -11.42 9.36
CA GLY A 63 10.37 -11.31 10.00
C GLY A 63 11.53 -11.21 9.00
N PRO A 64 12.78 -11.19 9.50
CA PRO A 64 13.98 -11.01 8.68
C PRO A 64 14.15 -12.03 7.56
N ALA A 65 13.71 -13.29 7.76
CA ALA A 65 13.76 -14.32 6.72
C ALA A 65 12.84 -13.99 5.55
N THR A 66 11.61 -13.55 5.84
CA THR A 66 10.64 -13.10 4.82
C THR A 66 11.15 -11.85 4.10
N THR A 67 11.71 -10.88 4.83
CA THR A 67 12.34 -9.68 4.24
C THR A 67 13.41 -10.05 3.22
N ALA A 68 14.36 -10.91 3.60
CA ALA A 68 15.43 -11.34 2.69
C ALA A 68 14.88 -12.03 1.42
N LYS A 69 13.83 -12.85 1.54
CA LYS A 69 13.20 -13.48 0.37
C LYS A 69 12.46 -12.50 -0.54
N VAL A 70 11.87 -11.45 0.02
CA VAL A 70 11.30 -10.36 -0.78
C VAL A 70 12.39 -9.58 -1.52
N GLU A 71 13.51 -9.26 -0.86
CA GLU A 71 14.65 -8.59 -1.50
C GLU A 71 15.26 -9.42 -2.65
N GLU A 72 15.42 -10.73 -2.45
CA GLU A 72 15.85 -11.67 -3.49
C GLU A 72 14.90 -11.67 -4.68
N PHE A 73 13.59 -11.79 -4.43
CA PHE A 73 12.56 -11.77 -5.46
C PHE A 73 12.55 -10.45 -6.23
N GLN A 74 12.57 -9.32 -5.53
CA GLN A 74 12.61 -7.99 -6.12
C GLN A 74 13.85 -7.81 -7.00
N SER A 75 15.02 -8.24 -6.51
CA SER A 75 16.27 -8.22 -7.30
C SER A 75 16.14 -9.05 -8.58
N ALA A 76 15.58 -10.26 -8.47
CA ALA A 76 15.36 -11.15 -9.62
C ALA A 76 14.38 -10.57 -10.66
N ARG A 77 13.47 -9.69 -10.24
CA ARG A 77 12.50 -8.99 -11.10
C ARG A 77 12.97 -7.61 -11.57
N GLY A 78 14.18 -7.17 -11.19
CA GLY A 78 14.69 -5.84 -11.54
C GLY A 78 13.98 -4.68 -10.82
N LEU A 79 13.32 -4.97 -9.70
CA LEU A 79 12.71 -3.99 -8.81
C LEU A 79 13.74 -3.45 -7.80
N THR A 80 13.42 -2.36 -7.12
CA THR A 80 14.17 -1.96 -5.93
C THR A 80 14.02 -3.03 -4.86
N ALA A 81 15.14 -3.64 -4.44
CA ALA A 81 15.19 -4.64 -3.38
C ALA A 81 15.11 -3.96 -2.00
N ASP A 82 13.90 -3.50 -1.64
CA ASP A 82 13.64 -2.80 -0.38
C ASP A 82 13.06 -3.71 0.72
N GLY A 83 12.72 -4.96 0.39
CA GLY A 83 12.22 -5.95 1.34
C GLY A 83 10.74 -5.77 1.71
N TYR A 84 10.01 -4.94 0.96
CA TYR A 84 8.57 -4.71 1.15
C TYR A 84 7.76 -5.08 -0.07
N VAL A 85 6.65 -5.77 0.14
CA VAL A 85 5.69 -6.07 -0.92
C VAL A 85 4.70 -4.91 -1.04
N GLY A 86 4.98 -4.00 -1.98
CA GLY A 86 4.13 -2.83 -2.27
C GLY A 86 3.64 -2.78 -3.72
N PRO A 87 3.10 -1.63 -4.16
CA PRO A 87 2.58 -1.39 -5.53
C PRO A 87 3.43 -1.88 -6.71
N ALA A 88 4.75 -1.84 -6.58
CA ALA A 88 5.66 -2.33 -7.62
C ALA A 88 5.92 -3.84 -7.53
N THR A 89 5.79 -4.44 -6.34
CA THR A 89 6.11 -5.85 -6.10
C THR A 89 4.90 -6.75 -6.28
N TRP A 90 3.71 -6.33 -5.84
CA TRP A 90 2.49 -7.14 -5.95
C TRP A 90 2.19 -7.60 -7.38
N PRO A 91 2.21 -6.73 -8.41
CA PRO A 91 1.91 -7.16 -9.78
C PRO A 91 2.86 -8.24 -10.30
N GLU A 92 4.11 -8.23 -9.85
CA GLU A 92 5.12 -9.24 -10.20
C GLU A 92 4.99 -10.52 -9.36
N LEU A 93 4.53 -10.38 -8.11
CA LEU A 93 4.48 -11.47 -7.14
C LEU A 93 3.24 -12.36 -7.30
N VAL A 94 2.08 -11.79 -7.65
CA VAL A 94 0.83 -12.56 -7.77
C VAL A 94 0.87 -13.52 -8.96
N VAL A 95 0.25 -14.68 -8.79
CA VAL A 95 0.17 -15.72 -9.83
C VAL A 95 -1.30 -15.96 -10.15
N THR A 96 -1.67 -15.86 -11.41
CA THR A 96 -3.06 -16.15 -11.80
C THR A 96 -3.34 -17.64 -11.60
N VAL A 97 -4.37 -17.96 -10.82
CA VAL A 97 -4.80 -19.34 -10.53
C VAL A 97 -6.29 -19.52 -10.82
N SER A 98 -6.67 -20.72 -11.24
CA SER A 98 -8.04 -21.10 -11.59
C SER A 98 -8.25 -22.60 -11.41
N GLY A 99 -9.46 -23.11 -11.70
CA GLY A 99 -9.79 -24.53 -11.63
C GLY A 99 -8.71 -25.44 -12.23
N GLY A 100 -8.23 -26.40 -11.45
CA GLY A 100 -7.17 -27.34 -11.82
C GLY A 100 -5.74 -26.85 -11.60
N SER A 101 -5.53 -25.59 -11.18
CA SER A 101 -4.22 -25.12 -10.69
C SER A 101 -3.87 -25.81 -9.38
N ASP A 102 -2.57 -25.97 -9.10
CA ASP A 102 -2.06 -26.51 -7.85
C ASP A 102 -0.83 -25.74 -7.32
N GLY A 103 -0.44 -26.03 -6.08
CA GLY A 103 0.80 -25.56 -5.46
C GLY A 103 0.68 -24.30 -4.61
N SER A 104 1.81 -23.66 -4.34
CA SER A 104 1.90 -22.60 -3.32
C SER A 104 1.08 -21.36 -3.66
N ALA A 105 0.91 -21.01 -4.93
CA ALA A 105 0.03 -19.90 -5.32
C ALA A 105 -1.44 -20.17 -4.96
N VAL A 106 -1.89 -21.42 -5.09
CA VAL A 106 -3.23 -21.82 -4.66
C VAL A 106 -3.36 -21.78 -3.14
N LYS A 107 -2.33 -22.20 -2.39
CA LYS A 107 -2.31 -22.05 -0.92
C LYS A 107 -2.46 -20.59 -0.50
N ALA A 108 -1.76 -19.67 -1.17
CA ALA A 108 -1.90 -18.23 -0.93
C ALA A 108 -3.35 -17.76 -1.15
N ALA A 109 -3.99 -18.22 -2.22
CA ALA A 109 -5.39 -17.90 -2.52
C ALA A 109 -6.35 -18.46 -1.45
N GLN A 110 -6.20 -19.73 -1.08
CA GLN A 110 -7.02 -20.39 -0.06
C GLN A 110 -6.89 -19.70 1.31
N VAL A 111 -5.69 -19.27 1.69
CA VAL A 111 -5.46 -18.49 2.92
C VAL A 111 -6.23 -17.17 2.90
N LEU A 112 -6.15 -16.41 1.79
CA LEU A 112 -6.85 -15.12 1.70
C LEU A 112 -8.37 -15.30 1.58
N LEU A 113 -8.85 -16.31 0.86
CA LEU A 113 -10.28 -16.62 0.84
C LEU A 113 -10.76 -16.97 2.26
N ASN A 114 -9.98 -17.72 3.04
CA ASN A 114 -10.36 -18.04 4.40
C ASN A 114 -10.42 -16.82 5.33
N SER A 115 -9.55 -15.83 5.13
CA SER A 115 -9.63 -14.59 5.90
C SER A 115 -10.82 -13.70 5.52
N HIS A 116 -11.45 -13.97 4.37
CA HIS A 116 -12.74 -13.45 3.93
C HIS A 116 -13.94 -14.32 4.36
N GLY A 117 -13.74 -15.25 5.30
CA GLY A 117 -14.81 -16.04 5.90
C GLY A 117 -15.11 -17.36 5.18
N HIS A 118 -14.30 -17.74 4.19
CA HIS A 118 -14.38 -19.08 3.62
C HIS A 118 -13.72 -20.12 4.55
N GLY A 119 -14.16 -21.37 4.49
CA GLY A 119 -13.72 -22.46 5.37
C GLY A 119 -12.95 -23.55 4.64
N LEU A 120 -12.08 -23.16 3.70
CA LEU A 120 -11.35 -24.06 2.82
C LEU A 120 -10.21 -24.78 3.56
N ALA A 121 -9.90 -26.00 3.14
CA ALA A 121 -8.59 -26.57 3.41
C ALA A 121 -7.52 -25.79 2.64
N VAL A 122 -6.35 -25.58 3.25
CA VAL A 122 -5.18 -24.98 2.58
C VAL A 122 -4.29 -26.10 2.06
N ASP A 123 -4.81 -26.90 1.14
CA ASP A 123 -4.14 -28.07 0.56
C ASP A 123 -3.27 -27.70 -0.65
N GLY A 124 -3.55 -26.55 -1.29
CA GLY A 124 -2.90 -26.12 -2.51
C GLY A 124 -3.54 -26.68 -3.78
N ASP A 125 -4.74 -27.27 -3.70
CA ASP A 125 -5.47 -27.75 -4.86
C ASP A 125 -6.63 -26.80 -5.19
N PHE A 126 -6.66 -26.26 -6.42
CA PHE A 126 -7.75 -25.39 -6.85
C PHE A 126 -8.91 -26.28 -7.36
N GLY A 127 -9.53 -26.98 -6.40
CA GLY A 127 -10.67 -27.85 -6.62
C GLY A 127 -12.01 -27.10 -6.64
N PRO A 128 -13.14 -27.83 -6.73
CA PRO A 128 -14.48 -27.25 -6.79
C PRO A 128 -14.82 -26.33 -5.61
N GLY A 129 -14.32 -26.63 -4.40
CA GLY A 129 -14.53 -25.78 -3.23
C GLY A 129 -13.85 -24.42 -3.35
N THR A 130 -12.62 -24.38 -3.86
CA THR A 130 -11.88 -23.12 -4.10
C THR A 130 -12.47 -22.32 -5.25
N ASP A 131 -12.97 -22.98 -6.31
CA ASP A 131 -13.70 -22.30 -7.40
C ASP A 131 -14.99 -21.65 -6.89
N ALA A 132 -15.80 -22.37 -6.09
CA ALA A 132 -17.00 -21.82 -5.49
C ALA A 132 -16.70 -20.60 -4.60
N ALA A 133 -15.72 -20.71 -3.69
CA ALA A 133 -15.31 -19.61 -2.83
C ALA A 133 -14.79 -18.40 -3.64
N THR A 134 -14.05 -18.64 -4.72
CA THR A 134 -13.57 -17.56 -5.61
C THR A 134 -14.74 -16.81 -6.23
N ARG A 135 -15.74 -17.52 -6.74
CA ARG A 135 -16.92 -16.89 -7.36
C ARG A 135 -17.75 -16.12 -6.34
N ASP A 136 -17.93 -16.67 -5.14
CA ASP A 136 -18.63 -16.01 -4.04
C ASP A 136 -17.93 -14.70 -3.65
N PHE A 137 -16.60 -14.75 -3.49
CA PHE A 137 -15.77 -13.58 -3.21
C PHE A 137 -15.87 -12.53 -4.32
N GLN A 138 -15.72 -12.95 -5.58
CA GLN A 138 -15.84 -12.04 -6.72
C GLN A 138 -17.21 -11.35 -6.77
N ASN A 139 -18.28 -12.09 -6.49
CA ASN A 139 -19.63 -11.54 -6.42
C ASN A 139 -19.79 -10.54 -5.27
N ALA A 140 -19.25 -10.84 -4.09
CA ALA A 140 -19.30 -9.95 -2.92
C ALA A 140 -18.55 -8.64 -3.15
N GLU A 141 -17.42 -8.69 -3.86
CA GLU A 141 -16.57 -7.53 -4.17
C GLU A 141 -16.98 -6.78 -5.45
N GLY A 142 -18.05 -7.20 -6.14
CA GLY A 142 -18.51 -6.57 -7.38
C GLY A 142 -17.55 -6.75 -8.57
N LEU A 143 -16.78 -7.84 -8.58
CA LEU A 143 -15.86 -8.22 -9.65
C LEU A 143 -16.55 -9.08 -10.72
N SER A 144 -15.85 -9.32 -11.83
CA SER A 144 -16.22 -10.37 -12.79
C SER A 144 -16.23 -11.73 -12.11
N VAL A 145 -17.35 -12.46 -12.16
CA VAL A 145 -17.53 -13.78 -11.52
C VAL A 145 -17.09 -14.90 -12.46
N ASP A 146 -15.82 -14.89 -12.84
CA ASP A 146 -15.22 -15.85 -13.78
C ASP A 146 -14.59 -17.07 -13.09
N GLY A 147 -14.43 -17.04 -11.76
CA GLY A 147 -13.75 -18.09 -10.98
C GLY A 147 -12.23 -18.10 -11.17
N ILE A 148 -11.67 -17.02 -11.72
CA ILE A 148 -10.24 -16.85 -11.93
C ILE A 148 -9.70 -15.83 -10.93
N ILE A 149 -8.70 -16.24 -10.14
CA ILE A 149 -7.98 -15.32 -9.27
C ILE A 149 -6.86 -14.67 -10.09
N GLY A 150 -7.25 -13.69 -10.91
CA GLY A 150 -6.34 -12.82 -11.67
C GLY A 150 -5.93 -11.56 -10.89
N PRO A 151 -5.17 -10.63 -11.50
CA PRO A 151 -4.63 -9.46 -10.80
C PRO A 151 -5.67 -8.59 -10.05
N ASN A 152 -6.88 -8.44 -10.61
CA ASN A 152 -7.95 -7.68 -9.94
C ASN A 152 -8.51 -8.43 -8.72
N THR A 153 -8.74 -9.74 -8.84
CA THR A 153 -9.18 -10.58 -7.72
C THR A 153 -8.12 -10.63 -6.63
N TRP A 154 -6.83 -10.79 -7.00
CA TRP A 154 -5.72 -10.72 -6.04
C TRP A 154 -5.68 -9.39 -5.29
N ARG A 155 -5.84 -8.27 -6.02
CA ARG A 155 -5.87 -6.94 -5.40
C ARG A 155 -6.97 -6.84 -4.36
N ALA A 156 -8.18 -7.28 -4.67
CA ALA A 156 -9.29 -7.30 -3.72
C ALA A 156 -9.01 -8.25 -2.53
N LEU A 157 -8.53 -9.47 -2.79
CA LEU A 157 -8.19 -10.45 -1.76
C LEU A 157 -7.18 -9.90 -0.76
N VAL A 158 -6.09 -9.28 -1.25
CA VAL A 158 -5.08 -8.72 -0.37
C VAL A 158 -5.60 -7.47 0.32
N SER A 159 -6.37 -6.61 -0.33
CA SER A 159 -6.86 -5.37 0.27
C SER A 159 -7.89 -5.59 1.38
N GLY A 160 -8.71 -6.65 1.32
CA GLY A 160 -9.74 -6.92 2.34
C GLY A 160 -9.53 -8.16 3.25
N GLY A 161 -8.56 -9.03 2.97
CA GLY A 161 -8.45 -10.36 3.58
C GLY A 161 -7.59 -10.43 4.83
N GLY A 162 -7.78 -9.52 5.77
CA GLY A 162 -7.00 -9.50 7.01
C GLY A 162 -7.79 -8.92 8.16
N SER A 163 -8.44 -9.79 8.93
CA SER A 163 -8.46 -9.57 10.38
C SER A 163 -7.00 -9.51 10.83
N GLY A 164 -6.47 -8.28 10.93
CA GLY A 164 -5.05 -7.94 10.99
C GLY A 164 -4.68 -6.60 10.35
N GLY A 165 -5.66 -5.87 9.81
CA GLY A 165 -5.49 -4.48 9.38
C GLY A 165 -6.82 -3.75 9.27
N SER A 166 -7.69 -3.86 10.30
CA SER A 166 -8.47 -2.66 10.62
C SER A 166 -7.46 -1.54 10.84
N ASP A 167 -7.83 -0.28 10.63
CA ASP A 167 -6.98 0.85 10.93
C ASP A 167 -6.75 0.96 12.46
N GLU A 168 -5.99 -0.01 12.96
CA GLU A 168 -5.84 -0.36 14.33
C GLU A 168 -4.90 0.60 14.99
N LYS A 169 -5.12 0.75 16.28
CA LYS A 169 -4.37 1.62 17.13
C LYS A 169 -3.13 0.88 17.59
N LEU A 170 -1.97 1.32 17.08
CA LEU A 170 -0.66 0.82 17.45
C LEU A 170 -0.30 1.31 18.85
N THR A 171 0.43 0.47 19.59
CA THR A 171 1.20 0.94 20.75
C THR A 171 2.42 1.74 20.28
N HIS A 172 3.01 2.51 21.19
CA HIS A 172 4.26 3.22 20.88
C HIS A 172 5.35 2.30 20.31
N SER A 173 5.57 1.13 20.93
CA SER A 173 6.64 0.21 20.52
C SER A 173 6.39 -0.38 19.14
N GLN A 174 5.14 -0.73 18.81
CA GLN A 174 4.79 -1.25 17.49
C GLN A 174 5.09 -0.23 16.38
N ALA A 175 4.63 1.01 16.55
CA ALA A 175 4.90 2.08 15.58
C ALA A 175 6.39 2.43 15.52
N ALA A 176 7.08 2.52 16.66
CA ALA A 176 8.53 2.78 16.71
C ALA A 176 9.32 1.69 15.98
N SER A 177 8.95 0.42 16.10
CA SER A 177 9.53 -0.68 15.33
C SER A 177 9.31 -0.50 13.84
N MET A 178 8.09 -0.18 13.40
CA MET A 178 7.80 0.09 11.98
C MET A 178 8.67 1.22 11.42
N PHE A 179 8.81 2.33 12.15
CA PHE A 179 9.64 3.46 11.72
C PHE A 179 11.12 3.12 11.70
N THR A 180 11.63 2.45 12.73
CA THR A 180 13.04 2.04 12.78
C THR A 180 13.38 1.10 11.63
N SER A 181 12.53 0.12 11.35
CA SER A 181 12.70 -0.81 10.21
C SER A 181 12.67 -0.10 8.86
N ALA A 182 11.94 1.02 8.74
CA ALA A 182 11.91 1.83 7.54
C ALA A 182 13.00 2.91 7.47
N GLY A 183 13.93 2.95 8.44
CA GLY A 183 14.99 3.98 8.50
C GLY A 183 14.47 5.39 8.77
N ILE A 184 13.35 5.51 9.49
CA ILE A 184 12.75 6.77 9.92
C ILE A 184 13.18 7.05 11.36
N ALA A 185 13.81 8.21 11.57
CA ALA A 185 14.22 8.67 12.89
C ALA A 185 13.12 9.51 13.54
N TRP A 186 13.16 9.65 14.86
CA TRP A 186 12.34 10.61 15.61
C TRP A 186 13.08 11.18 16.82
N SER A 187 12.58 12.28 17.37
CA SER A 187 13.12 12.88 18.59
C SER A 187 12.00 13.36 19.50
N SER A 188 12.06 13.01 20.77
CA SER A 188 11.14 13.49 21.81
C SER A 188 11.82 14.54 22.68
N SER A 189 11.30 15.77 22.70
CA SER A 189 11.87 16.85 23.52
C SER A 189 11.88 16.54 25.03
N GLY A 190 10.92 15.76 25.51
CA GLY A 190 10.83 15.31 26.90
C GLY A 190 11.53 13.97 27.19
N ASN A 191 12.24 13.39 26.21
CA ASN A 191 12.84 12.05 26.31
C ASN A 191 11.88 10.96 26.83
N CYS A 192 10.66 10.92 26.30
CA CYS A 192 9.58 10.07 26.77
C CYS A 192 8.62 9.68 25.64
N SER A 193 7.74 8.72 25.91
CA SER A 193 6.77 8.17 24.95
C SER A 193 5.32 8.21 25.44
N ASP A 194 5.05 8.89 26.56
CA ASP A 194 3.71 9.04 27.12
C ASP A 194 2.90 10.08 26.34
N ARG A 195 1.81 9.63 25.71
CA ARG A 195 0.88 10.47 24.96
C ARG A 195 0.18 11.54 25.83
N HIS A 196 0.08 11.36 27.14
CA HIS A 196 -0.52 12.37 28.02
C HIS A 196 0.44 13.52 28.36
N THR A 197 1.70 13.44 27.93
CA THR A 197 2.72 14.44 28.20
C THR A 197 3.10 15.20 26.92
N ARG A 198 2.77 16.50 26.85
CA ARG A 198 2.93 17.35 25.65
C ARG A 198 4.36 17.47 25.08
N THR A 199 5.37 17.13 25.86
CA THR A 199 6.79 17.20 25.44
C THR A 199 7.29 15.88 24.87
N CYS A 200 6.53 14.78 25.05
CA CYS A 200 6.88 13.50 24.47
C CYS A 200 6.53 13.48 22.98
N THR A 201 7.28 12.71 22.21
CA THR A 201 6.81 12.23 20.90
C THR A 201 6.25 10.84 21.12
N SER A 202 4.94 10.69 21.11
CA SER A 202 4.28 9.41 21.37
C SER A 202 3.56 8.87 20.15
N PHE A 203 3.84 7.62 19.79
CA PHE A 203 3.08 6.88 18.79
C PHE A 203 1.99 5.99 19.39
N ASP A 204 1.73 6.09 20.70
CA ASP A 204 0.65 5.33 21.30
C ASP A 204 -0.70 5.76 20.70
N GLN A 205 -1.55 4.80 20.35
CA GLN A 205 -2.81 5.04 19.62
C GLN A 205 -2.61 5.74 18.26
N LEU A 206 -1.42 5.62 17.64
CA LEU A 206 -1.22 5.94 16.24
C LEU A 206 -1.97 4.92 15.38
N ARG A 207 -2.56 5.37 14.28
CA ARG A 207 -3.20 4.46 13.32
C ARG A 207 -2.16 3.73 12.49
N ARG A 208 -2.35 2.43 12.28
CA ARG A 208 -1.47 1.62 11.43
C ARG A 208 -1.31 2.24 10.03
N THR A 209 -2.42 2.69 9.44
CA THR A 209 -2.42 3.35 8.12
C THR A 209 -1.60 4.64 8.12
N SER A 210 -1.63 5.43 9.20
CA SER A 210 -0.78 6.62 9.35
C SER A 210 0.70 6.27 9.38
N ALA A 211 1.08 5.23 10.12
CA ALA A 211 2.47 4.77 10.15
C ALA A 211 2.95 4.30 8.76
N GLU A 212 2.10 3.54 8.06
CA GLU A 212 2.36 3.09 6.69
C GLU A 212 2.46 4.27 5.71
N GLY A 213 1.65 5.32 5.87
CA GLY A 213 1.72 6.53 5.05
C GLY A 213 3.03 7.30 5.21
N VAL A 214 3.56 7.43 6.44
CA VAL A 214 4.88 8.05 6.66
C VAL A 214 5.98 7.21 6.00
N ILE A 215 5.89 5.89 6.10
CA ILE A 215 6.82 4.95 5.47
C ILE A 215 6.76 5.07 3.95
N ALA A 216 5.57 5.18 3.37
CA ALA A 216 5.37 5.40 1.95
C ALA A 216 6.02 6.72 1.49
N LEU A 217 5.88 7.82 2.25
CA LEU A 217 6.54 9.08 1.95
C LEU A 217 8.08 8.95 1.98
N LYS A 218 8.65 8.32 3.02
CA LYS A 218 10.10 8.08 3.13
C LYS A 218 10.65 7.34 1.90
N ARG A 219 9.92 6.35 1.41
CA ARG A 219 10.33 5.54 0.26
C ARG A 219 10.16 6.27 -1.05
N ALA A 220 8.98 6.82 -1.31
CA ALA A 220 8.68 7.47 -2.57
C ALA A 220 9.58 8.70 -2.81
N SER A 221 9.95 9.40 -1.73
CA SER A 221 10.88 10.53 -1.80
C SER A 221 12.35 10.13 -1.82
N GLY A 222 12.72 8.94 -1.32
CA GLY A 222 14.10 8.58 -0.99
C GLY A 222 14.75 9.45 0.10
N CYS A 223 14.07 10.48 0.59
CA CYS A 223 14.59 11.50 1.49
C CYS A 223 14.58 11.02 2.94
N SER A 224 15.48 11.51 3.79
CA SER A 224 15.35 11.31 5.23
C SER A 224 14.06 11.96 5.76
N VAL A 225 13.32 11.22 6.58
CA VAL A 225 12.15 11.71 7.32
C VAL A 225 12.48 11.60 8.81
N HIS A 226 12.32 12.70 9.54
CA HIS A 226 12.57 12.77 10.98
C HIS A 226 11.30 13.22 11.68
N ILE A 227 10.63 12.32 12.41
CA ILE A 227 9.38 12.60 13.10
C ILE A 227 9.65 13.48 14.34
N THR A 228 8.89 14.55 14.47
CA THR A 228 9.03 15.55 15.56
C THR A 228 7.82 15.58 16.48
N GLY A 229 6.69 15.02 16.06
CA GLY A 229 5.46 14.98 16.84
C GLY A 229 4.61 13.79 16.43
N GLY A 230 3.99 13.17 17.42
CA GLY A 230 3.17 11.99 17.24
C GLY A 230 1.72 12.32 17.59
N THR A 231 1.27 11.72 18.67
CA THR A 231 -0.12 11.72 19.07
C THR A 231 -0.36 12.28 20.46
N GLU A 232 0.66 12.90 21.03
CA GLU A 232 0.68 13.53 22.35
C GLU A 232 -0.42 14.57 22.56
N THR A 233 -0.69 14.89 23.82
CA THR A 233 -1.68 15.91 24.20
C THR A 233 -1.20 17.30 23.81
N GLY A 234 -2.09 18.14 23.28
CA GLY A 234 -1.79 19.54 22.99
C GLY A 234 -2.24 20.03 21.61
N HIS A 235 -2.74 19.15 20.75
CA HIS A 235 -3.18 19.50 19.39
C HIS A 235 -4.69 19.73 19.29
N ALA A 236 -5.11 20.32 18.18
CA ALA A 236 -6.52 20.53 17.86
C ALA A 236 -7.33 19.22 17.84
N SER A 237 -8.55 19.28 18.37
CA SER A 237 -9.49 18.17 18.35
C SER A 237 -10.16 18.01 16.98
N GLY A 238 -10.75 16.83 16.74
CA GLY A 238 -11.44 16.51 15.49
C GLY A 238 -11.17 15.08 15.04
N THR A 239 -11.90 14.61 14.03
CA THR A 239 -11.78 13.23 13.52
C THR A 239 -10.35 12.94 13.06
N TYR A 240 -9.81 13.75 12.14
CA TYR A 240 -8.45 13.64 11.61
C TYR A 240 -7.46 14.49 12.43
N SER A 241 -7.15 14.03 13.64
CA SER A 241 -6.28 14.71 14.59
C SER A 241 -5.11 13.83 15.06
N HIS A 242 -4.10 14.46 15.66
CA HIS A 242 -2.99 13.77 16.35
C HIS A 242 -3.51 12.80 17.40
N TRP A 243 -4.44 13.26 18.25
CA TRP A 243 -5.06 12.43 19.28
C TRP A 243 -5.76 11.22 18.68
N ASN A 244 -6.45 11.39 17.55
CA ASN A 244 -7.08 10.27 16.86
C ASN A 244 -6.12 9.52 15.92
N GLY A 245 -4.81 9.74 16.04
CA GLY A 245 -3.75 8.96 15.39
C GLY A 245 -3.67 9.14 13.87
N TYR A 246 -4.37 10.12 13.30
CA TYR A 246 -4.38 10.37 11.86
C TYR A 246 -3.27 11.33 11.41
N LYS A 247 -2.55 11.93 12.36
CA LYS A 247 -1.52 12.93 12.07
C LYS A 247 -0.16 12.56 12.65
N ILE A 248 0.88 12.91 11.92
CA ILE A 248 2.29 12.83 12.32
C ILE A 248 2.97 14.13 11.87
N ASP A 249 3.74 14.73 12.78
CA ASP A 249 4.59 15.87 12.46
C ASP A 249 6.00 15.40 12.11
N PHE A 250 6.58 15.95 11.04
CA PHE A 250 7.98 15.70 10.73
C PHE A 250 8.76 16.96 10.34
N ALA A 251 10.06 16.88 10.56
CA ALA A 251 10.99 17.97 10.34
C ALA A 251 10.97 18.40 8.86
N PRO A 252 11.05 19.71 8.59
CA PRO A 252 10.92 20.26 7.26
C PRO A 252 12.21 20.16 6.45
N TYR A 253 12.85 19.00 6.44
CA TYR A 253 14.11 18.78 5.72
C TYR A 253 13.95 19.09 4.23
N SER A 254 15.00 19.67 3.64
CA SER A 254 14.96 20.23 2.28
C SER A 254 14.56 19.20 1.24
N CYS A 255 15.11 17.98 1.32
CA CYS A 255 14.81 16.88 0.40
C CYS A 255 13.32 16.53 0.41
N VAL A 256 12.76 16.14 1.57
CA VAL A 256 11.35 15.71 1.64
C VAL A 256 10.40 16.87 1.35
N SER A 257 10.76 18.09 1.75
CA SER A 257 9.98 19.29 1.42
C SER A 257 9.93 19.54 -0.09
N SER A 258 11.06 19.38 -0.79
CA SER A 258 11.13 19.52 -2.24
C SER A 258 10.31 18.44 -2.93
N TYR A 259 10.40 17.20 -2.46
CA TYR A 259 9.58 16.10 -2.99
C TYR A 259 8.08 16.40 -2.85
N ILE A 260 7.61 16.76 -1.66
CA ILE A 260 6.20 17.09 -1.43
C ILE A 260 5.75 18.23 -2.34
N THR A 261 6.50 19.32 -2.38
CA THR A 261 6.10 20.53 -3.11
C THR A 261 6.16 20.37 -4.63
N ASN A 262 7.02 19.48 -5.15
CA ASN A 262 7.15 19.24 -6.58
C ASN A 262 6.26 18.09 -7.09
N THR A 263 5.91 17.13 -6.22
CA THR A 263 5.20 15.90 -6.62
C THR A 263 3.72 15.94 -6.27
N PHE A 264 3.33 16.59 -5.17
CA PHE A 264 1.95 16.56 -4.68
C PHE A 264 1.13 17.75 -5.17
N THR A 265 -0.19 17.55 -5.28
CA THR A 265 -1.11 18.56 -5.79
C THR A 265 -1.25 19.69 -4.77
N TYR A 266 -0.89 20.91 -5.15
CA TYR A 266 -1.08 22.09 -4.30
C TYR A 266 -2.58 22.44 -4.18
N LEU A 267 -3.06 22.56 -2.95
CA LEU A 267 -4.48 22.85 -2.64
C LEU A 267 -4.75 24.29 -2.20
N GLY A 268 -3.73 25.13 -2.10
CA GLY A 268 -3.84 26.49 -1.57
C GLY A 268 -3.31 26.62 -0.14
N ARG A 269 -3.83 27.59 0.62
CA ARG A 269 -3.44 27.86 2.01
C ARG A 269 -4.63 27.69 2.95
N ARG A 270 -4.38 27.14 4.14
CA ARG A 270 -5.31 27.16 5.28
C ARG A 270 -5.53 28.59 5.78
N SER A 271 -6.53 28.79 6.63
CA SER A 271 -6.82 30.09 7.27
C SER A 271 -5.67 30.61 8.13
N ASP A 272 -4.83 29.73 8.65
CA ASP A 272 -3.60 30.04 9.39
C ASP A 272 -2.39 30.33 8.49
N GLY A 273 -2.58 30.28 7.16
CA GLY A 273 -1.53 30.52 6.17
C GLY A 273 -0.69 29.30 5.79
N ALA A 274 -0.89 28.14 6.42
CA ALA A 274 -0.15 26.92 6.09
C ALA A 274 -0.46 26.45 4.65
N ALA A 275 0.58 26.18 3.86
CA ALA A 275 0.42 25.69 2.49
C ALA A 275 0.03 24.21 2.48
N LEU A 276 -1.01 23.83 1.73
CA LEU A 276 -1.54 22.47 1.67
C LEU A 276 -1.17 21.76 0.38
N TYR A 277 -0.79 20.50 0.51
CA TYR A 277 -0.46 19.61 -0.61
C TYR A 277 -1.17 18.26 -0.42
N ARG A 278 -1.60 17.63 -1.52
CA ARG A 278 -2.27 16.32 -1.49
C ARG A 278 -1.54 15.31 -2.35
N ALA A 279 -1.18 14.17 -1.75
CA ALA A 279 -0.61 13.03 -2.46
C ALA A 279 -1.68 12.30 -3.28
N GLY A 280 -1.25 11.49 -4.27
CA GLY A 280 -2.17 10.66 -5.05
C GLY A 280 -2.95 9.65 -4.21
N THR A 281 -2.44 9.27 -3.04
CA THR A 281 -3.09 8.42 -2.02
C THR A 281 -4.25 9.12 -1.31
N GLY A 282 -4.39 10.44 -1.45
CA GLY A 282 -5.36 11.24 -0.71
C GLY A 282 -4.79 11.88 0.56
N ASP A 283 -3.61 11.48 1.03
CA ASP A 283 -2.93 12.06 2.19
C ASP A 283 -2.64 13.56 2.00
N VAL A 284 -2.76 14.33 3.08
CA VAL A 284 -2.68 15.79 3.07
C VAL A 284 -1.51 16.27 3.92
N TYR A 285 -0.70 17.15 3.35
CA TYR A 285 0.51 17.69 3.98
C TYR A 285 0.37 19.20 4.11
N ALA A 286 0.29 19.68 5.35
CA ALA A 286 0.27 21.10 5.66
C ALA A 286 1.69 21.56 6.04
N ARG A 287 2.20 22.58 5.35
CA ARG A 287 3.47 23.22 5.71
C ARG A 287 3.23 24.27 6.76
N GLU A 288 3.51 23.92 8.01
CA GLU A 288 3.58 24.86 9.14
C GLU A 288 5.05 25.31 9.29
N GLY A 289 5.31 26.52 9.81
CA GLY A 289 6.64 27.16 9.67
C GLY A 289 7.83 26.28 10.12
N SER A 290 7.64 25.48 11.17
CA SER A 290 8.68 24.64 11.79
C SER A 290 8.61 23.14 11.44
N HIS A 291 7.53 22.66 10.81
CA HIS A 291 7.30 21.23 10.55
C HIS A 291 6.27 21.00 9.45
N TRP A 292 6.20 19.78 8.95
CA TRP A 292 5.08 19.31 8.16
C TRP A 292 4.06 18.65 9.07
N ASP A 293 2.81 19.10 9.02
CA ASP A 293 1.64 18.50 9.66
C ASP A 293 0.94 17.61 8.62
N ALA A 294 1.24 16.30 8.66
CA ALA A 294 0.75 15.34 7.69
C ALA A 294 -0.44 14.56 8.24
N THR A 295 -1.53 14.55 7.46
CA THR A 295 -2.78 13.84 7.75
C THR A 295 -2.95 12.67 6.80
N TYR A 296 -3.13 11.48 7.37
CA TYR A 296 -3.35 10.24 6.63
C TYR A 296 -4.82 9.87 6.73
N HIS A 297 -5.45 9.52 5.60
CA HIS A 297 -6.90 9.31 5.57
C HIS A 297 -7.32 7.84 5.56
N GLY A 298 -6.39 6.91 5.31
CA GLY A 298 -6.66 5.47 5.22
C GLY A 298 -7.38 5.08 3.95
#